data_AF-X1CKB3-F1
#
_entry.id   AF-X1CKB3-F1
#
_cell.length_a   1.000
_cell.length_b   1.000
_cell.length_c   1.000
_cell.angle_alpha   90.00
_cell.angle_beta   90.00
_cell.angle_gamma   90.00
#
_symmetry.space_group_name_H-M   'P 1'
#
loop_
_entity.id
_entity.type
_entity.pdbx_description
1 polymer ?
#
loop_
_entity_poly.entity_id
_entity_poly.type
_entity_poly.pdbx_seq_one_letter_code
_entity_poly.pdbx_strand_id
1 'polypeptide(L)' 'MKDNGVGLAAIQIDIPKKVGVIKYNNKTLYLINPEFVEKEEEFVYFNEGCLSFPGIYFSTKRYRHYTIKNKRIEDD' A
#
# COMPACT_ATOMS: atom_id res chain seq x y z
N MET A 1 7.34 -0.77 11.79
CA MET A 1 8.17 -0.37 10.63
C MET A 1 9.37 0.38 11.19
N LYS A 2 10.59 -0.16 11.05
CA LYS A 2 11.77 0.38 11.72
C LYS A 2 12.53 1.45 10.91
N ASP A 3 12.11 1.74 9.67
CA ASP A 3 12.85 2.58 8.71
C ASP A 3 11.99 3.64 7.99
N ASN A 4 11.12 4.36 8.70
CA ASN A 4 10.20 5.38 8.13
C ASN A 4 9.22 4.90 7.04
N GLY A 5 9.18 3.59 6.75
CA GLY A 5 8.23 3.03 5.78
C GLY A 5 6.78 3.28 6.18
N VAL A 6 5.97 3.73 5.23
CA VAL A 6 4.53 3.99 5.41
C VAL A 6 3.65 2.80 5.00
N GLY A 7 4.19 1.81 4.30
CA GLY A 7 3.47 0.63 3.82
C GLY A 7 4.35 -0.61 3.75
N LEU A 8 3.76 -1.78 4.00
CA LEU A 8 4.44 -3.09 3.88
C LEU A 8 3.45 -4.13 3.36
N ALA A 9 3.78 -4.78 2.25
CA ALA A 9 3.06 -5.94 1.72
C ALA A 9 3.70 -7.24 2.23
N ALA A 10 2.89 -8.27 2.47
CA ALA A 10 3.38 -9.57 2.96
C ALA A 10 4.46 -10.21 2.07
N ILE A 11 4.40 -10.00 0.76
CA ILE A 11 5.40 -10.54 -0.16
C ILE A 11 6.81 -9.97 0.09
N GLN A 12 6.93 -8.76 0.68
CA GLN A 12 8.22 -8.16 1.01
C GLN A 12 8.95 -8.89 2.14
N ILE A 13 8.26 -9.77 2.86
CA ILE A 13 8.81 -10.65 3.89
C ILE A 13 8.59 -12.13 3.53
N ASP A 14 8.53 -12.43 2.23
CA ASP A 14 8.39 -13.79 1.68
C ASP A 14 7.12 -14.55 2.09
N ILE A 15 6.04 -13.81 2.33
CA ILE A 15 4.71 -14.39 2.58
C ILE A 15 3.83 -14.12 1.35
N PRO A 16 3.59 -15.11 0.47
CA PRO A 16 2.86 -14.94 -0.78
C PRO A 16 1.33 -14.89 -0.56
N LYS A 17 0.87 -13.91 0.23
CA LYS A 17 -0.54 -13.63 0.50
C LYS A 17 -0.89 -12.21 0.04
N LYS A 18 -2.13 -12.01 -0.41
CA LYS A 18 -2.66 -10.68 -0.78
C LYS A 18 -3.02 -9.87 0.46
N VAL A 19 -2.04 -9.56 1.28
CA VAL A 19 -2.21 -8.77 2.50
C VAL A 19 -1.13 -7.72 2.65
N GLY A 20 -1.46 -6.62 3.30
CA GLY A 20 -0.52 -5.54 3.59
C GLY A 20 -1.03 -4.60 4.65
N VAL A 21 -0.16 -3.71 5.11
CA VAL A 21 -0.50 -2.67 6.08
C VAL A 21 0.01 -1.33 5.58
N ILE A 22 -0.79 -0.29 5.77
CA ILE A 22 -0.42 1.10 5.53
C ILE A 22 -0.59 1.87 6.84
N LYS A 23 0.44 2.60 7.26
CA LYS A 23 0.40 3.47 8.43
C LYS A 23 0.75 4.89 8.03
N TYR A 24 -0.20 5.81 8.18
CA TYR A 24 -0.05 7.21 7.82
C TYR A 24 -0.91 8.09 8.71
N ASN A 25 -0.38 9.22 9.18
CA ASN A 25 -1.09 10.20 10.05
C ASN A 25 -1.87 9.55 11.21
N ASN A 26 -1.21 8.69 11.98
CA ASN A 26 -1.80 7.93 13.10
C ASN A 26 -2.97 7.00 12.75
N LYS A 27 -3.28 6.81 11.46
CA LYS A 27 -4.23 5.82 10.97
C LYS A 27 -3.47 4.60 10.46
N THR A 28 -4.04 3.42 10.72
CA THR A 28 -3.53 2.16 10.21
C THR A 28 -4.63 1.50 9.39
N LEU A 29 -4.29 1.15 8.14
CA LEU A 29 -5.17 0.43 7.23
C LEU A 29 -4.60 -0.97 7.02
N TYR A 30 -5.33 -1.97 7.47
CA TYR A 30 -5.04 -3.38 7.19
C TYR A 30 -5.72 -3.77 5.88
N LEU A 31 -4.96 -4.27 4.91
CA LEU A 31 -5.44 -4.69 3.61
C LEU A 31 -5.47 -6.21 3.59
N ILE A 32 -6.65 -6.81 3.41
CA ILE A 32 -6.84 -8.25 3.22
C ILE A 32 -7.62 -8.51 1.95
N ASN A 33 -6.97 -9.21 1.02
CA ASN A 33 -7.49 -9.45 -0.32
C ASN A 33 -8.10 -8.17 -0.93
N PRO A 34 -7.39 -7.03 -0.91
CA PRO A 34 -7.93 -5.78 -1.41
C PRO A 34 -8.15 -5.88 -2.93
N GLU A 35 -9.26 -5.33 -3.41
CA GLU A 35 -9.59 -5.23 -4.83
C GLU A 35 -10.05 -3.81 -5.15
N PHE A 36 -9.59 -3.25 -6.28
CA PHE A 36 -10.10 -1.96 -6.74
C PHE A 36 -11.54 -2.12 -7.22
N VAL A 37 -12.41 -1.22 -6.77
CA VAL A 37 -13.80 -1.09 -7.22
C VAL A 37 -13.88 0.02 -8.27
N GLU A 38 -13.27 1.16 -7.98
CA GLU A 38 -13.26 2.36 -8.83
C GLU A 38 -11.89 3.03 -8.79
N LYS A 39 -11.54 3.70 -9.89
CA LYS A 39 -10.25 4.38 -10.09
C LYS A 39 -10.48 5.61 -10.96
N GLU A 40 -10.07 6.78 -10.49
CA GLU A 40 -10.30 8.04 -11.19
C GLU A 40 -9.05 8.92 -11.13
N GLU A 41 -8.92 9.81 -12.12
CA GLU A 41 -7.87 10.83 -12.22
C GLU A 41 -6.44 10.24 -12.16
N GLU A 42 -5.97 9.68 -13.28
CA GLU A 42 -4.58 9.25 -13.40
C GLU A 42 -3.61 10.42 -13.35
N PHE A 43 -2.52 10.24 -12.62
CA PHE A 43 -1.43 11.20 -12.56
C PHE A 43 -0.08 10.48 -12.33
N VAL A 44 1.01 11.22 -12.53
CA VAL A 44 2.36 10.75 -12.20
C VAL A 44 2.71 11.24 -10.80
N TYR A 45 2.95 10.31 -9.89
CA TYR A 45 3.54 10.58 -8.59
C TYR A 45 5.05 10.47 -8.69
N PHE A 46 5.76 11.48 -8.19
CA PHE A 46 7.21 11.55 -8.24
C PHE A 46 7.82 11.11 -6.91
N ASN A 47 9.04 10.56 -6.96
CA ASN A 47 9.84 10.18 -5.79
C ASN A 47 9.21 9.10 -4.89
N GLU A 48 8.58 8.07 -5.47
CA GLU A 48 8.14 6.92 -4.69
C GLU A 48 9.32 5.98 -4.41
N GLY A 49 9.56 5.69 -3.12
CA GLY A 49 10.56 4.73 -2.65
C GLY A 49 9.94 3.40 -2.20
N CYS A 50 10.78 2.36 -2.05
CA CYS A 50 10.34 1.03 -1.62
C CYS A 50 11.32 0.44 -0.60
N LEU A 51 10.80 -0.14 0.50
CA LEU A 51 11.62 -0.81 1.52
C LEU A 51 12.46 -1.97 0.95
N SER A 52 11.99 -2.60 -0.13
CA SER A 52 12.70 -3.69 -0.81
C SER A 52 13.82 -3.21 -1.74
N PHE A 53 13.89 -1.91 -2.06
CA PHE A 53 14.91 -1.30 -2.90
C PHE A 53 15.47 -0.02 -2.25
N PRO A 54 16.27 -0.15 -1.18
CA PRO A 54 16.75 1.01 -0.42
C PRO A 54 17.52 2.01 -1.28
N GLY A 55 17.22 3.30 -1.12
CA GLY A 55 17.91 4.39 -1.82
C GLY A 55 17.47 4.63 -3.28
N ILE A 56 16.54 3.83 -3.81
CA ILE A 56 16.03 3.95 -5.18
C ILE A 56 14.63 4.57 -5.17
N TYR A 57 14.41 5.51 -6.08
CA TYR A 57 13.15 6.25 -6.23
C TYR A 57 12.69 6.26 -7.68
N PHE A 58 11.37 6.18 -7.88
CA PHE A 58 10.76 6.11 -9.22
C PHE A 58 9.59 7.08 -9.37
N SER A 59 9.33 7.47 -10.63
CA SER A 59 8.07 8.09 -11.02
C SER A 59 7.06 7.00 -11.34
N THR A 60 5.91 7.00 -10.66
CA THR A 60 4.89 5.95 -10.76
C THR A 60 3.56 6.52 -11.23
N LYS A 61 2.79 5.75 -12.01
CA LYS A 61 1.40 6.09 -12.32
C LYS A 61 0.51 5.74 -11.13
N ARG A 62 -0.34 6.68 -10.72
CA ARG A 62 -1.25 6.59 -9.58
C ARG A 62 -2.61 7.19 -9.93
N TYR A 63 -3.62 6.87 -9.13
CA TYR A 63 -4.97 7.47 -9.19
C TYR A 63 -5.12 8.44 -8.02
N ARG A 64 -5.66 9.64 -8.24
CA ARG A 64 -5.93 10.56 -7.11
C ARG A 64 -7.05 10.06 -6.23
N HIS A 65 -8.06 9.47 -6.85
CA HIS A 65 -9.23 8.92 -6.17
C HIS A 65 -9.40 7.46 -6.59
N TYR A 66 -9.61 6.60 -5.60
CA TYR A 66 -9.91 5.19 -5.83
C TYR A 66 -10.69 4.62 -4.65
N THR A 67 -11.52 3.62 -4.95
CA THR A 67 -12.27 2.86 -3.95
C THR A 67 -11.74 1.43 -3.96
N ILE A 68 -11.47 0.87 -2.77
CA ILE A 68 -11.14 -0.54 -2.62
C ILE A 68 -12.22 -1.28 -1.84
N LYS A 69 -12.49 -2.51 -2.26
CA LYS A 69 -13.16 -3.52 -1.45
C LYS A 69 -12.09 -4.25 -0.65
N ASN A 70 -12.20 -4.18 0.66
CA ASN A 70 -11.28 -4.85 1.57
C ASN A 70 -12.04 -5.95 2.32
N LYS A 71 -11.47 -7.15 2.44
CA LYS A 71 -12.07 -8.17 3.30
C LYS A 71 -11.85 -7.75 4.75
N ARG A 72 -12.92 -7.71 5.54
CA ARG A 72 -12.83 -7.37 6.96
C ARG A 72 -12.01 -8.43 7.69
N ILE A 73 -11.16 -7.95 8.60
CA ILE A 73 -10.81 -8.70 9.81
C ILE A 73 -12.00 -8.44 10.73
N GLU A 74 -12.72 -9.48 11.12
CA GLU A 74 -13.51 -9.37 12.35
C GLU A 74 -12.48 -9.34 13.47
N ASP A 75 -12.35 -8.17 14.10
CA ASP A 75 -11.60 -8.05 15.34
C ASP A 75 -12.44 -8.77 16.41
N ASP A 76 -12.01 -9.96 16.84
CA ASP A 76 -12.47 -10.60 18.07
C ASP A 76 -11.93 -9.85 19.31
#